data_AF-A0A8T6Y8W0-F1
#
_entry.id   AF-A0A8T6Y8W0-F1
#
_cell.length_a   1.000
_cell.length_b   1.000
_cell.length_c   1.000
_cell.angle_alpha   90.00
_cell.angle_beta   90.00
_cell.angle_gamma   90.00
#
_symmetry.space_group_name_H-M   'P 1'
#
loop_
_entity.id
_entity.type
_entity.pdbx_description
1 polymer ?
#
loop_
_entity_poly.entity_id
_entity_poly.type
_entity_poly.pdbx_seq_one_letter_code
_entity_poly.pdbx_strand_id
1 'polypeptide(L)'
;MSGNRKISLVLACLSLAVSLLVSLYITSFQYSPVIVLFPFISLAGAIGILLRNKHLLIASTLVSLVITTLGIMTVGGLLAASSLPLIISTFVYPGDSRKAEVDEKVKKKIIITLAASVLIALFASLAETSWLYDKYISMGLLLSDFEFIFLFLLLITLPLMGIAGVMGGNKDFLNTAAAISIVPAIFMGLLTESFLFPVSCTLLVISAFLYESEIGKELKNKQ
;
A
#
# COMPACT_ATOMS: atom_id res chain seq x y z
N MET A 1 -2.28 12.78 23.22
CA MET A 1 -2.20 12.07 21.93
C MET A 1 -1.05 11.07 22.00
N SER A 2 -1.27 9.78 21.72
CA SER A 2 -0.23 8.74 21.81
C SER A 2 0.94 9.03 20.86
N GLY A 3 2.14 8.52 21.18
CA GLY A 3 3.35 8.74 20.37
C GLY A 3 3.17 8.39 18.90
N ASN A 4 2.63 7.19 18.62
CA ASN A 4 2.37 6.71 17.26
C ASN A 4 1.36 7.61 16.52
N ARG A 5 0.33 8.10 17.21
CA ARG A 5 -0.65 9.02 16.59
C ARG A 5 -0.04 10.37 16.21
N LYS A 6 0.91 10.89 17.00
CA LYS A 6 1.67 12.10 16.63
C LYS A 6 2.52 11.86 15.40
N ILE A 7 3.22 10.72 15.34
CA ILE A 7 4.05 10.35 14.19
C ILE A 7 3.21 10.20 12.92
N SER A 8 2.07 9.48 12.99
CA SER A 8 1.15 9.34 11.86
C SER A 8 0.63 10.69 11.37
N LEU A 9 0.28 11.60 12.29
CA LEU A 9 -0.19 12.93 11.92
C LEU A 9 0.91 13.74 11.22
N VAL A 10 2.14 13.70 11.73
CA VAL A 10 3.29 14.37 11.09
C VAL A 10 3.51 13.81 9.68
N LEU A 11 3.44 12.49 9.50
CA LEU A 11 3.56 11.86 8.18
C LEU A 11 2.44 12.25 7.22
N ALA A 12 1.19 12.33 7.69
CA ALA A 12 0.07 12.78 6.88
C ALA A 12 0.18 14.28 6.51
N CYS A 13 0.63 15.12 7.44
CA CYS A 13 0.93 16.54 7.16
C CYS A 13 2.12 16.71 6.21
N LEU A 14 3.13 15.84 6.28
CA LEU A 14 4.24 15.81 5.34
C LEU A 14 3.73 15.43 3.94
N SER A 15 2.87 14.42 3.83
CA SER A 15 2.20 14.06 2.58
C SER A 15 1.42 15.26 2.01
N LEU A 16 0.68 15.99 2.85
CA LEU A 16 -0.04 17.21 2.44
C LEU A 16 0.92 18.28 1.90
N ALA A 17 2.00 18.57 2.61
CA ALA A 17 2.96 19.59 2.22
C ALA A 17 3.65 19.25 0.88
N VAL A 18 4.09 17.99 0.72
CA VAL A 18 4.70 17.51 -0.53
C VAL A 18 3.66 17.53 -1.65
N SER A 19 2.42 17.13 -1.39
CA SER A 19 1.33 17.20 -2.36
C SER A 19 1.09 18.61 -2.86
N LEU A 20 1.05 19.60 -1.96
CA LEU A 20 0.89 21.02 -2.34
C LEU A 20 2.05 21.49 -3.23
N LEU A 21 3.29 21.13 -2.88
CA LEU A 21 4.46 21.49 -3.69
C LEU A 21 4.41 20.85 -5.08
N VAL A 22 4.07 19.56 -5.15
CA VAL A 22 3.92 18.84 -6.43
C VAL A 22 2.79 19.44 -7.26
N SER A 23 1.64 19.76 -6.65
CA SER A 23 0.52 20.39 -7.34
C SER A 23 0.89 21.78 -7.87
N LEU A 24 1.56 22.62 -7.08
CA LEU A 24 2.04 23.93 -7.51
C LEU A 24 3.05 23.82 -8.65
N TYR A 25 3.98 22.88 -8.54
CA TYR A 25 4.98 22.63 -9.58
C TYR A 25 4.30 22.23 -10.89
N ILE A 26 3.45 21.20 -10.88
CA ILE A 26 2.83 20.71 -12.12
C ILE A 26 1.85 21.75 -12.71
N THR A 27 1.03 22.39 -11.88
CA THR A 27 0.06 23.40 -12.37
C THR A 27 0.73 24.63 -12.97
N SER A 28 1.99 24.91 -12.64
CA SER A 28 2.78 25.95 -13.30
C SER A 28 3.12 25.63 -14.76
N PHE A 29 3.12 24.34 -15.15
CA PHE A 29 3.38 23.89 -16.52
C PHE A 29 2.11 23.42 -17.24
N GLN A 30 1.19 22.77 -16.52
CA GLN A 30 -0.04 22.21 -17.08
C GLN A 30 -1.16 22.22 -16.05
N TYR A 31 -2.24 22.97 -16.34
CA TYR A 31 -3.41 22.99 -15.47
C TYR A 31 -4.17 21.66 -15.56
N SER A 32 -4.16 20.88 -14.48
CA SER A 32 -4.93 19.64 -14.36
C SER A 32 -5.76 19.66 -13.07
N PRO A 33 -7.10 19.63 -13.16
CA PRO A 33 -7.98 19.63 -11.98
C PRO A 33 -7.70 18.45 -11.03
N VAL A 34 -7.29 17.30 -11.58
CA VAL A 34 -6.96 16.09 -10.81
C VAL A 34 -5.78 16.34 -9.88
N ILE A 35 -4.81 17.11 -10.34
CA ILE A 35 -3.59 17.44 -9.59
C ILE A 35 -3.85 18.48 -8.52
N VAL A 36 -4.79 19.40 -8.76
CA VAL A 36 -5.25 20.37 -7.76
C VAL A 36 -6.01 19.68 -6.62
N LEU A 37 -6.72 18.57 -6.90
CA LEU A 37 -7.44 17.80 -5.88
C LEU A 37 -6.52 16.93 -5.01
N PHE A 38 -5.30 16.64 -5.47
CA PHE A 38 -4.38 15.72 -4.83
C PHE A 38 -4.04 16.07 -3.35
N PRO A 39 -3.74 17.34 -2.98
CA PRO A 39 -3.47 17.70 -1.60
C PRO A 39 -4.68 17.52 -0.67
N PHE A 40 -5.91 17.66 -1.19
CA PHE A 40 -7.11 17.47 -0.39
C PHE A 40 -7.30 16.02 0.05
N ILE A 41 -6.73 15.06 -0.69
CA ILE A 41 -6.74 13.64 -0.31
C ILE A 41 -5.80 13.41 0.89
N SER A 42 -4.59 13.97 0.86
CA SER A 42 -3.69 13.95 2.02
C SER A 42 -4.30 14.67 3.22
N LEU A 43 -5.04 15.76 2.99
CA LEU A 43 -5.78 16.46 4.03
C LEU A 43 -6.88 15.58 4.63
N ALA A 44 -7.66 14.86 3.81
CA ALA A 44 -8.66 13.91 4.28
C ALA A 44 -8.04 12.81 5.15
N GLY A 45 -6.84 12.33 4.80
CA GLY A 45 -6.07 11.40 5.63
C GLY A 45 -5.68 11.98 6.99
N ALA A 46 -5.16 13.22 7.02
CA ALA A 46 -4.85 13.92 8.26
C ALA A 46 -6.10 14.15 9.13
N ILE A 47 -7.23 14.52 8.51
CA ILE A 47 -8.53 14.65 9.18
C ILE A 47 -8.97 13.30 9.75
N GLY A 48 -8.79 12.19 9.03
CA GLY A 48 -9.05 10.84 9.53
C GLY A 48 -8.30 10.54 10.83
N ILE A 49 -7.02 10.90 10.91
CA ILE A 49 -6.21 10.74 12.14
C ILE A 49 -6.73 11.63 13.29
N LEU A 50 -7.15 12.86 12.98
CA LEU A 50 -7.72 13.79 13.97
C LEU A 50 -9.07 13.29 14.52
N LEU A 51 -9.93 12.79 13.65
CA LEU A 51 -11.24 12.20 13.97
C LEU A 51 -11.15 10.78 14.53
N ARG A 52 -9.94 10.22 14.62
CA ARG A 52 -9.69 8.81 15.00
C ARG A 52 -10.32 7.77 14.07
N ASN A 53 -10.60 8.15 12.83
CA ASN A 53 -11.20 7.27 11.83
C ASN A 53 -10.12 6.66 10.94
N LYS A 54 -9.69 5.43 11.26
CA LYS A 54 -8.70 4.68 10.47
C LYS A 54 -9.20 4.35 9.06
N HIS A 55 -10.50 4.10 8.90
CA HIS A 55 -11.07 3.80 7.58
C HIS A 55 -10.96 5.00 6.64
N LEU A 56 -11.18 6.22 7.14
CA LEU A 56 -10.97 7.43 6.35
C LEU A 56 -9.50 7.59 5.93
N LEU A 57 -8.56 7.24 6.81
CA LEU A 57 -7.13 7.26 6.49
C LEU A 57 -6.79 6.22 5.39
N ILE A 58 -7.27 4.98 5.52
CA ILE A 58 -7.06 3.92 4.51
C ILE A 58 -7.68 4.33 3.18
N ALA A 59 -8.93 4.82 3.17
CA ALA A 59 -9.59 5.28 1.95
C ALA A 59 -8.81 6.40 1.27
N SER A 60 -8.33 7.38 2.05
CA SER A 60 -7.49 8.47 1.53
C SER A 60 -6.20 7.94 0.90
N THR A 61 -5.53 6.98 1.56
CA THR A 61 -4.34 6.31 1.01
C THR A 61 -4.62 5.56 -0.27
N LEU A 62 -5.74 4.84 -0.37
CA LEU A 62 -6.13 4.11 -1.58
C LEU A 62 -6.38 5.07 -2.75
N VAL A 63 -7.13 6.16 -2.51
CA VAL A 63 -7.37 7.17 -3.55
C VAL A 63 -6.05 7.84 -3.97
N SER A 64 -5.19 8.16 -3.00
CA SER A 64 -3.84 8.71 -3.26
C SER A 64 -3.01 7.78 -4.13
N LEU A 65 -3.03 6.47 -3.85
CA LEU A 65 -2.35 5.45 -4.64
C LEU A 65 -2.92 5.35 -6.06
N VAL A 66 -4.24 5.32 -6.21
CA VAL A 66 -4.89 5.28 -7.55
C VAL A 66 -4.45 6.48 -8.38
N ILE A 67 -4.49 7.70 -7.82
CA ILE A 67 -4.06 8.90 -8.54
C ILE A 67 -2.56 8.88 -8.80
N THR A 68 -1.76 8.36 -7.88
CA THR A 68 -0.32 8.20 -8.09
C THR A 68 -0.04 7.27 -9.25
N THR A 69 -0.72 6.12 -9.33
CA THR A 69 -0.50 5.17 -10.42
C THR A 69 -0.99 5.70 -11.76
N LEU A 70 -2.14 6.39 -11.80
CA LEU A 70 -2.61 7.07 -13.02
C LEU A 70 -1.70 8.26 -13.40
N GLY A 71 -1.18 8.95 -12.40
CA GLY A 71 -0.31 10.11 -12.57
C GLY A 71 1.10 9.72 -13.02
N ILE A 72 1.62 8.57 -12.59
CA ILE A 72 2.83 7.92 -13.10
C ILE A 72 2.76 7.81 -14.64
N MET A 73 1.62 7.41 -15.18
CA MET A 73 1.43 7.30 -16.64
C MET A 73 1.41 8.65 -17.38
N THR A 74 1.16 9.77 -16.70
CA THR A 74 0.84 11.06 -17.35
C THR A 74 1.81 12.19 -17.03
N VAL A 75 2.36 12.23 -15.81
CA VAL A 75 3.22 13.31 -15.30
C VAL A 75 4.44 12.78 -14.52
N GLY A 76 4.63 11.46 -14.47
CA GLY A 76 5.75 10.79 -13.82
C GLY A 76 5.64 10.71 -12.28
N GLY A 77 6.75 10.34 -11.64
CA GLY A 77 6.83 9.79 -10.29
C GLY A 77 6.78 10.80 -9.16
N LEU A 78 6.56 12.09 -9.45
CA LEU A 78 6.47 13.14 -8.43
C LEU A 78 5.35 12.88 -7.43
N LEU A 79 4.27 12.21 -7.85
CA LEU A 79 3.16 11.83 -6.98
C LEU A 79 3.49 10.64 -6.04
N ALA A 80 4.53 9.86 -6.34
CA ALA A 80 4.97 8.79 -5.44
C ALA A 80 5.56 9.37 -4.15
N ALA A 81 6.33 10.45 -4.27
CA ALA A 81 6.95 11.13 -3.13
C ALA A 81 5.92 11.69 -2.15
N SER A 82 4.75 12.11 -2.63
CA SER A 82 3.66 12.63 -1.80
C SER A 82 2.76 11.54 -1.22
N SER A 83 2.56 10.43 -1.92
CA SER A 83 1.78 9.28 -1.41
C SER A 83 2.50 8.46 -0.35
N LEU A 84 3.84 8.34 -0.45
CA LEU A 84 4.63 7.48 0.43
C LEU A 84 4.48 7.81 1.93
N PRO A 85 4.54 9.09 2.39
CA PRO A 85 4.29 9.42 3.79
C PRO A 85 2.86 9.06 4.25
N LEU A 86 1.86 9.19 3.36
CA LEU A 86 0.48 8.82 3.68
C LEU A 86 0.32 7.31 3.84
N ILE A 87 0.98 6.51 2.99
CA ILE A 87 1.04 5.05 3.12
C ILE A 87 1.69 4.68 4.45
N ILE A 88 2.87 5.21 4.78
CA ILE A 88 3.53 4.93 6.07
C ILE A 88 2.62 5.33 7.24
N SER A 89 1.90 6.45 7.13
CA SER A 89 0.99 6.89 8.18
C SER A 89 -0.11 5.87 8.51
N THR A 90 -0.61 5.11 7.52
CA THR A 90 -1.62 4.06 7.74
C THR A 90 -1.11 2.90 8.59
N PHE A 91 0.16 2.52 8.44
CA PHE A 91 0.78 1.45 9.22
C PHE A 91 1.16 1.92 10.63
N VAL A 92 1.62 3.17 10.76
CA VAL A 92 1.99 3.73 12.07
C VAL A 92 0.75 4.06 12.90
N TYR A 93 -0.38 4.39 12.27
CA TYR A 93 -1.58 4.81 12.99
C TYR A 93 -2.20 3.60 13.72
N PRO A 94 -2.17 3.58 15.06
CA PRO A 94 -2.75 2.48 15.82
C PRO A 94 -4.26 2.53 15.59
N GLY A 95 -4.81 1.47 15.00
CA GLY A 95 -6.25 1.24 15.09
C GLY A 95 -6.59 0.72 16.49
N ASP A 96 -7.87 0.72 16.84
CA ASP A 96 -8.37 0.18 18.10
C ASP A 96 -8.34 -1.36 18.15
N SER A 97 -7.55 -2.00 17.30
CA SER A 97 -7.43 -3.45 17.23
C SER A 97 -6.68 -4.00 18.45
N ARG A 98 -7.38 -4.79 19.26
CA ARG A 98 -6.75 -5.64 20.28
C ARG A 98 -5.80 -6.63 19.60
N LYS A 99 -4.64 -6.85 20.22
CA LYS A 99 -3.78 -7.98 19.86
C LYS A 99 -4.59 -9.26 20.08
N ALA A 100 -4.77 -10.04 19.02
CA ALA A 100 -5.41 -11.32 19.12
C ALA A 100 -4.33 -12.40 19.07
N GLU A 101 -4.35 -13.31 20.03
CA GLU A 101 -3.67 -14.59 19.86
C GLU A 101 -4.46 -15.41 18.84
N VAL A 102 -3.72 -16.11 17.99
CA VAL A 102 -4.27 -17.03 16.98
C VAL A 102 -3.48 -18.32 17.16
N ASP A 103 -4.16 -19.46 17.10
CA ASP A 103 -3.53 -20.79 17.15
C ASP A 103 -2.29 -20.85 16.25
N GLU A 104 -1.18 -21.33 16.82
CA GLU A 104 0.12 -21.47 16.18
C GLU A 104 0.06 -22.30 14.88
N LYS A 105 -0.81 -23.33 14.82
CA LYS A 105 -0.99 -24.13 13.60
C LYS A 105 -1.57 -23.30 12.45
N VAL A 106 -2.51 -22.41 12.75
CA VAL A 106 -3.12 -21.54 11.72
C VAL A 106 -2.20 -20.37 11.40
N LYS A 107 -1.53 -19.80 12.40
CA LYS A 107 -0.47 -18.80 12.23
C LYS A 107 0.59 -19.31 11.23
N LYS A 108 1.03 -20.56 11.37
CA LYS A 108 1.98 -21.19 10.44
C LYS A 108 1.44 -21.27 9.00
N LYS A 109 0.17 -21.68 8.81
CA LYS A 109 -0.47 -21.71 7.49
C LYS A 109 -0.51 -20.32 6.85
N ILE A 110 -0.94 -19.32 7.60
CA ILE A 110 -1.03 -17.93 7.14
C ILE A 110 0.36 -17.41 6.74
N ILE A 111 1.40 -17.68 7.55
CA ILE A 111 2.78 -17.29 7.22
C ILE A 111 3.26 -17.97 5.93
N ILE A 112 2.94 -19.26 5.71
CA ILE A 112 3.30 -19.96 4.47
C ILE A 112 2.62 -19.31 3.27
N THR A 113 1.32 -18.99 3.37
CA THR A 113 0.57 -18.31 2.30
C THR A 113 1.15 -16.92 2.00
N LEU A 114 1.54 -16.18 3.04
CA LEU A 114 2.20 -14.88 2.88
C LEU A 114 3.60 -15.01 2.27
N ALA A 115 4.38 -16.02 2.66
CA ALA A 115 5.68 -16.28 2.05
C ALA A 115 5.54 -16.64 0.56
N ALA A 116 4.51 -17.42 0.20
CA ALA A 116 4.18 -17.69 -1.20
C ALA A 116 3.80 -16.40 -1.94
N SER A 117 3.02 -15.51 -1.32
CA SER A 117 2.69 -14.19 -1.87
C SER A 117 3.94 -13.35 -2.14
N VAL A 118 4.91 -13.31 -1.20
CA VAL A 118 6.22 -12.65 -1.38
C VAL A 118 6.98 -13.25 -2.56
N LEU A 119 7.10 -14.59 -2.61
CA LEU A 119 7.84 -15.28 -3.68
C LEU A 119 7.23 -14.98 -5.04
N ILE A 120 5.90 -15.05 -5.18
CA ILE A 120 5.22 -14.74 -6.44
C ILE A 120 5.44 -13.28 -6.84
N ALA A 121 5.37 -12.33 -5.90
CA ALA A 121 5.65 -10.93 -6.19
C ALA A 121 7.11 -10.71 -6.63
N LEU A 122 8.07 -11.40 -6.01
CA LEU A 122 9.48 -11.37 -6.40
C LEU A 122 9.71 -11.95 -7.80
N PHE A 123 9.18 -13.15 -8.08
CA PHE A 123 9.30 -13.77 -9.40
C PHE A 123 8.64 -12.93 -10.49
N ALA A 124 7.44 -12.39 -10.22
CA ALA A 124 6.77 -11.48 -11.14
C ALA A 124 7.63 -10.24 -11.41
N SER A 125 8.14 -9.59 -10.36
CA SER A 125 8.99 -8.40 -10.49
C SER A 125 10.28 -8.70 -11.24
N LEU A 126 10.94 -9.85 -10.99
CA LEU A 126 12.16 -10.27 -11.70
C LEU A 126 11.88 -10.59 -13.18
N ALA A 127 10.78 -11.28 -13.47
CA ALA A 127 10.39 -11.58 -14.84
C ALA A 127 10.10 -10.30 -15.62
N GLU A 128 9.30 -9.39 -15.06
CA GLU A 128 8.98 -8.12 -15.70
C GLU A 128 10.19 -7.22 -15.85
N THR A 129 11.03 -7.09 -14.83
CA THR A 129 12.25 -6.27 -14.92
C THR A 129 13.22 -6.82 -15.97
N SER A 130 13.34 -8.15 -16.12
CA SER A 130 14.16 -8.75 -17.17
C SER A 130 13.60 -8.49 -18.58
N TRP A 131 12.28 -8.57 -18.75
CA TRP A 131 11.62 -8.28 -20.03
C TRP A 131 11.66 -6.79 -20.39
N LEU A 132 11.45 -5.92 -19.41
CA LEU A 132 11.61 -4.47 -19.54
C LEU A 132 13.08 -4.14 -19.86
N TYR A 133 14.06 -4.79 -19.23
CA TYR A 133 15.47 -4.56 -19.54
C TYR A 133 15.80 -4.86 -21.02
N ASP A 134 15.32 -5.99 -21.56
CA ASP A 134 15.51 -6.35 -22.97
C ASP A 134 14.80 -5.40 -23.94
N LYS A 135 13.62 -4.87 -23.56
CA LYS A 135 12.82 -3.97 -24.40
C LYS A 135 13.32 -2.51 -24.38
N TYR A 136 13.90 -2.05 -23.26
CA TYR A 136 14.23 -0.64 -23.02
C TYR A 136 15.68 -0.25 -23.28
N ILE A 137 16.59 -1.19 -23.60
CA ILE A 137 17.92 -0.88 -24.17
C ILE A 137 17.80 -0.01 -25.46
N SER A 138 16.60 0.06 -26.08
CA SER A 138 16.34 0.89 -27.26
C SER A 138 15.77 2.31 -27.00
N MET A 139 15.26 2.63 -25.80
CA MET A 139 14.63 3.93 -25.50
C MET A 139 15.06 4.43 -24.12
N GLY A 140 16.03 5.34 -24.09
CA GLY A 140 16.53 5.96 -22.87
C GLY A 140 15.48 6.79 -22.12
N LEU A 141 14.78 6.17 -21.17
CA LEU A 141 13.78 6.80 -20.30
C LEU A 141 14.01 6.39 -18.83
N LEU A 142 15.08 6.91 -18.24
CA LEU A 142 15.48 6.69 -16.83
C LEU A 142 14.44 7.12 -15.76
N LEU A 143 13.42 7.89 -16.13
CA LEU A 143 12.41 8.39 -15.19
C LEU A 143 11.22 7.43 -14.99
N SER A 144 10.82 6.67 -16.02
CA SER A 144 9.77 5.65 -15.87
C SER A 144 10.22 4.48 -14.99
N ASP A 145 11.52 4.23 -14.91
CA ASP A 145 12.08 3.07 -14.22
C ASP A 145 11.87 3.15 -12.69
N PHE A 146 12.03 4.34 -12.10
CA PHE A 146 11.85 4.53 -10.65
C PHE A 146 10.40 4.24 -10.22
N GLU A 147 9.44 4.50 -11.09
CA GLU A 147 8.01 4.40 -10.82
C GLU A 147 7.55 2.94 -10.82
N PHE A 148 8.01 2.16 -11.80
CA PHE A 148 7.81 0.71 -11.82
C PHE A 148 8.53 0.05 -10.65
N ILE A 149 9.77 0.46 -10.34
CA ILE A 149 10.51 -0.02 -9.16
C ILE A 149 9.73 0.27 -7.88
N PHE A 150 9.15 1.46 -7.74
CA PHE A 150 8.33 1.81 -6.58
C PHE A 150 7.12 0.87 -6.45
N LEU A 151 6.40 0.59 -7.54
CA LEU A 151 5.24 -0.32 -7.54
C LEU A 151 5.64 -1.77 -7.25
N PHE A 152 6.73 -2.27 -7.83
CA PHE A 152 7.28 -3.61 -7.54
C PHE A 152 7.67 -3.73 -6.06
N LEU A 153 8.42 -2.75 -5.54
CA LEU A 153 8.82 -2.72 -4.13
C LEU A 153 7.60 -2.70 -3.22
N LEU A 154 6.57 -1.96 -3.57
CA LEU A 154 5.34 -1.90 -2.79
C LEU A 154 4.64 -3.27 -2.78
N LEU A 155 4.56 -3.96 -3.92
CA LEU A 155 3.99 -5.31 -4.02
C LEU A 155 4.78 -6.38 -3.27
N ILE A 156 6.09 -6.22 -3.12
CA ILE A 156 6.94 -7.14 -2.33
C ILE A 156 6.85 -6.82 -0.82
N THR A 157 6.86 -5.54 -0.47
CA THR A 157 6.89 -5.10 0.94
C THR A 157 5.57 -5.30 1.67
N LEU A 158 4.42 -5.21 0.98
CA LEU A 158 3.12 -5.40 1.62
C LEU A 158 2.90 -6.82 2.19
N PRO A 159 3.19 -7.91 1.46
CA PRO A 159 3.18 -9.25 2.04
C PRO A 159 4.15 -9.41 3.22
N LEU A 160 5.34 -8.79 3.18
CA LEU A 160 6.29 -8.77 4.31
C LEU A 160 5.70 -8.05 5.53
N MET A 161 5.02 -6.92 5.33
CA MET A 161 4.28 -6.24 6.39
C MET A 161 3.15 -7.11 6.94
N GLY A 162 2.49 -7.90 6.09
CA GLY A 162 1.53 -8.93 6.50
C GLY A 162 2.16 -9.98 7.43
N ILE A 163 3.35 -10.49 7.10
CA ILE A 163 4.09 -11.44 7.94
C ILE A 163 4.41 -10.80 9.30
N ALA A 164 4.93 -9.56 9.30
CA ALA A 164 5.22 -8.82 10.53
C ALA A 164 3.94 -8.62 11.38
N GLY A 165 2.81 -8.33 10.73
CA GLY A 165 1.50 -8.22 11.37
C GLY A 165 1.08 -9.52 12.06
N VAL A 166 1.16 -10.65 11.36
CA VAL A 166 0.84 -11.98 11.91
C VAL A 166 1.79 -12.36 13.06
N MET A 167 3.09 -12.11 12.91
CA MET A 167 4.08 -12.38 13.95
C MET A 167 3.81 -11.56 15.22
N GLY A 168 3.45 -10.29 15.06
CA GLY A 168 3.14 -9.34 16.15
C GLY A 168 1.71 -9.40 16.70
N GLY A 169 0.86 -10.31 16.21
CA GLY A 169 -0.54 -10.44 16.65
C GLY A 169 -1.43 -9.26 16.23
N ASN A 170 -1.06 -8.56 15.16
CA ASN A 170 -1.67 -7.31 14.72
C ASN A 170 -2.45 -7.50 13.42
N LYS A 171 -3.75 -7.80 13.55
CA LYS A 171 -4.67 -7.96 12.41
C LYS A 171 -4.72 -6.73 11.50
N ASP A 172 -4.61 -5.55 12.10
CA ASP A 172 -4.71 -4.29 11.39
C ASP A 172 -3.57 -4.11 10.39
N PHE A 173 -2.37 -4.59 10.73
CA PHE A 173 -1.23 -4.57 9.80
C PHE A 173 -1.49 -5.44 8.58
N LEU A 174 -1.99 -6.66 8.78
CA LEU A 174 -2.30 -7.59 7.70
C LEU A 174 -3.43 -7.07 6.81
N ASN A 175 -4.53 -6.59 7.40
CA ASN A 175 -5.68 -6.07 6.67
C ASN A 175 -5.33 -4.78 5.91
N THR A 176 -4.53 -3.89 6.51
CA THR A 176 -4.05 -2.67 5.84
C THR A 176 -3.13 -3.03 4.68
N ALA A 177 -2.22 -3.98 4.86
CA ALA A 177 -1.35 -4.45 3.79
C ALA A 177 -2.14 -5.05 2.63
N ALA A 178 -3.13 -5.91 2.92
CA ALA A 178 -4.01 -6.51 1.92
C ALA A 178 -4.88 -5.46 1.20
N ALA A 179 -5.41 -4.46 1.89
CA ALA A 179 -6.19 -3.40 1.26
C ALA A 179 -5.33 -2.56 0.31
N ILE A 180 -4.14 -2.16 0.77
CA ILE A 180 -3.21 -1.33 -0.01
C ILE A 180 -2.68 -2.09 -1.22
N SER A 181 -2.48 -3.41 -1.14
CA SER A 181 -1.92 -4.21 -2.25
C SER A 181 -2.85 -4.35 -3.45
N ILE A 182 -4.16 -4.14 -3.27
CA ILE A 182 -5.15 -4.30 -4.34
C ILE A 182 -4.87 -3.32 -5.48
N VAL A 183 -4.64 -2.04 -5.15
CA VAL A 183 -4.37 -1.00 -6.15
C VAL A 183 -3.16 -1.33 -7.03
N PRO A 184 -1.93 -1.46 -6.50
CA PRO A 184 -0.77 -1.76 -7.32
C PRO A 184 -0.89 -3.12 -8.02
N ALA A 185 -1.53 -4.13 -7.43
CA ALA A 185 -1.65 -5.44 -8.07
C ALA A 185 -2.56 -5.42 -9.31
N ILE A 186 -3.69 -4.70 -9.23
CA ILE A 186 -4.58 -4.51 -10.38
C ILE A 186 -3.86 -3.72 -11.46
N PHE A 187 -3.26 -2.59 -11.11
CA PHE A 187 -2.58 -1.75 -12.09
C PHE A 187 -1.40 -2.47 -12.74
N MET A 188 -0.57 -3.18 -11.97
CA MET A 188 0.55 -3.94 -12.51
C MET A 188 0.07 -5.12 -13.36
N GLY A 189 -0.97 -5.83 -12.94
CA GLY A 189 -1.55 -6.91 -13.75
C GLY A 189 -2.12 -6.40 -15.08
N LEU A 190 -2.69 -5.20 -15.11
CA LEU A 190 -3.18 -4.57 -16.34
C LEU A 190 -2.04 -4.01 -17.21
N LEU A 191 -1.00 -3.44 -16.58
CA LEU A 191 0.11 -2.80 -17.27
C LEU A 191 1.09 -3.77 -17.91
N THR A 192 1.38 -4.86 -17.21
CA THR A 192 2.37 -5.85 -17.65
C THR A 192 1.71 -7.12 -18.18
N GLU A 193 0.38 -7.15 -18.25
CA GLU A 193 -0.42 -8.32 -18.65
C GLU A 193 -0.09 -9.59 -17.83
N SER A 194 0.45 -9.40 -16.62
CA SER A 194 0.94 -10.48 -15.76
C SER A 194 -0.05 -10.82 -14.66
N PHE A 195 -0.61 -12.03 -14.76
CA PHE A 195 -1.52 -12.56 -13.74
C PHE A 195 -0.84 -12.82 -12.39
N LEU A 196 0.49 -12.81 -12.33
CA LEU A 196 1.23 -13.11 -11.10
C LEU A 196 1.04 -12.03 -10.02
N PHE A 197 0.89 -10.75 -10.39
CA PHE A 197 0.64 -9.68 -9.40
C PHE A 197 -0.75 -9.81 -8.74
N PRO A 198 -1.85 -9.98 -9.49
CA PRO A 198 -3.16 -10.32 -8.91
C PRO A 198 -3.14 -11.59 -8.05
N VAL A 199 -2.41 -12.64 -8.47
CA VAL A 199 -2.29 -13.88 -7.69
C VAL A 199 -1.60 -13.62 -6.35
N SER A 200 -0.48 -12.90 -6.34
CA SER A 200 0.21 -12.52 -5.11
C SER A 200 -0.70 -11.72 -4.16
N CYS A 201 -1.44 -10.74 -4.68
CA CYS A 201 -2.42 -9.98 -3.90
C CYS A 201 -3.55 -10.85 -3.38
N THR A 202 -4.05 -11.79 -4.18
CA THR A 202 -5.13 -12.71 -3.78
C THR A 202 -4.68 -13.57 -2.60
N LEU A 203 -3.43 -14.07 -2.60
CA LEU A 203 -2.87 -14.81 -1.47
C LEU A 203 -2.75 -13.95 -0.20
N LEU A 204 -2.38 -12.68 -0.32
CA LEU A 204 -2.34 -11.73 0.79
C LEU A 204 -3.75 -11.47 1.36
N VAL A 205 -4.73 -11.31 0.50
CA VAL A 205 -6.14 -11.12 0.89
C VAL A 205 -6.71 -12.40 1.55
N ILE A 206 -6.44 -13.59 1.00
CA ILE A 206 -6.83 -14.86 1.62
C ILE A 206 -6.20 -15.00 3.01
N SER A 207 -4.93 -14.62 3.15
CA SER A 207 -4.24 -14.62 4.46
C SER A 207 -4.94 -13.72 5.48
N ALA A 208 -5.39 -12.53 5.06
CA ALA A 208 -6.16 -11.61 5.89
C ALA A 208 -7.51 -12.21 6.34
N PHE A 209 -8.26 -12.80 5.40
CA PHE A 209 -9.52 -13.47 5.71
C PHE A 209 -9.36 -14.67 6.65
N LEU A 210 -8.32 -15.50 6.45
CA LEU A 210 -8.03 -16.63 7.32
C LEU A 210 -7.74 -16.15 8.75
N TYR A 211 -6.93 -15.10 8.89
CA TYR A 211 -6.61 -14.50 10.19
C TYR A 211 -7.86 -13.98 10.91
N GLU A 212 -8.74 -13.29 10.20
CA GLU A 212 -9.99 -12.75 10.77
C GLU A 212 -10.98 -13.85 11.16
N SER A 213 -11.09 -14.91 10.35
CA SER A 213 -11.99 -16.04 10.63
C SER A 213 -11.65 -16.78 11.91
N GLU A 214 -10.36 -16.93 12.23
CA GLU A 214 -9.91 -17.63 13.43
C GLU A 214 -10.10 -16.80 14.70
N ILE A 215 -9.86 -15.48 14.63
CA ILE A 215 -10.18 -14.57 15.74
C ILE A 215 -11.69 -14.63 16.06
N GLY A 216 -12.54 -14.70 15.02
CA GLY A 216 -13.98 -14.84 15.20
C GLY A 216 -14.40 -16.14 15.89
N LYS A 217 -13.69 -17.25 15.64
CA LYS A 217 -13.92 -18.54 16.33
C LYS A 217 -13.46 -18.50 17.78
N GLU A 218 -12.30 -17.93 18.06
CA GLU A 218 -11.80 -17.81 19.45
C GLU A 218 -12.72 -16.96 20.33
N LEU A 219 -13.28 -15.86 19.79
CA LEU A 219 -14.22 -15.01 20.52
C LEU A 219 -15.54 -15.72 20.81
N LYS A 220 -16.02 -16.57 19.89
CA LYS A 220 -17.24 -17.39 20.09
C LYS A 220 -17.03 -18.52 21.11
N ASN A 221 -15.82 -19.08 21.21
CA ASN A 221 -15.52 -20.14 22.17
C ASN A 221 -15.24 -19.63 23.60
N LYS A 222 -15.10 -18.31 23.80
CA LYS A 222 -14.88 -17.66 25.11
C LYS A 222 -16.15 -17.03 25.71
N GLN A 223 -17.30 -17.13 25.02
CA GLN A 223 -18.63 -16.74 25.51
C GLN A 223 -19.41 -17.97 25.93
#